data_AF-A0A0P6X5J8-F1
#
_entry.id   AF-A0A0P6X5J8-F1
#
_cell.length_a   1.000
_cell.length_b   1.000
_cell.length_c   1.000
_cell.angle_alpha   90.00
_cell.angle_beta   90.00
_cell.angle_gamma   90.00
#
_symmetry.space_group_name_H-M   'P 1'
#
loop_
_entity.id
_entity.type
_entity.pdbx_description
1 polymer ?
#
loop_
_entity_poly.entity_id
_entity_poly.type
_entity_poly.pdbx_seq_one_letter_code
_entity_poly.pdbx_strand_id
1 'polypeptide(L)'
;MEFYNELELAPASVVLESARQYAEAFTNTPQYQNFVKAYNAFLEDDLAQGILNQLRQKQEQMHNQRLSAPISEEDQAEVKRLNQALYEQATVKVYLAAQNELVTLAQEQGDALSEALGLDFAAICRTGGCCG
;
A
#
# COMPACT_ATOMS: atom_id res chain seq x y z
N MET A 1 -12.67 -41.76 29.25
CA MET A 1 -13.29 -40.45 29.50
C MET A 1 -12.14 -39.49 29.66
N GLU A 2 -11.57 -39.07 28.53
CA GLU A 2 -10.41 -38.18 28.51
C GLU A 2 -10.90 -36.76 28.74
N PHE A 3 -10.41 -36.15 29.81
CA PHE A 3 -10.58 -34.74 30.11
C PHE A 3 -9.88 -33.97 28.99
N TYR A 4 -10.66 -33.39 28.08
CA TYR A 4 -10.16 -32.29 27.28
C TYR A 4 -9.81 -31.18 28.27
N ASN A 5 -8.52 -31.00 28.48
CA ASN A 5 -7.98 -29.85 29.16
C ASN A 5 -8.48 -28.64 28.39
N GLU A 6 -9.36 -27.84 29.00
CA GLU A 6 -9.77 -26.52 28.52
C GLU A 6 -8.52 -25.64 28.50
N LEU A 7 -7.67 -25.84 27.49
CA LEU A 7 -6.54 -24.97 27.17
C LEU A 7 -7.08 -23.54 27.13
N GLU A 8 -6.63 -22.71 28.06
CA GLU A 8 -6.99 -21.30 28.23
C GLU A 8 -7.00 -20.59 26.87
N LEU A 9 -8.19 -20.43 26.30
CA LEU A 9 -8.36 -19.64 25.09
C LEU A 9 -8.08 -18.18 25.46
N ALA A 10 -7.11 -17.56 24.80
CA ALA A 10 -6.84 -16.15 24.99
C ALA A 10 -8.13 -15.35 24.69
N PRO A 11 -8.59 -14.47 25.59
CA PRO A 11 -9.75 -13.64 25.31
C PRO A 11 -9.44 -12.70 24.14
N ALA A 12 -10.45 -12.29 23.38
CA ALA A 12 -10.29 -11.41 22.23
C ALA A 12 -9.55 -10.10 22.57
N SER A 13 -9.70 -9.60 23.80
CA SER A 13 -8.98 -8.43 24.30
C SER A 13 -7.46 -8.60 24.32
N VAL A 14 -6.96 -9.80 24.65
CA VAL A 14 -5.53 -10.10 24.64
C VAL A 14 -4.98 -10.09 23.21
N VAL A 15 -5.70 -10.70 22.26
CA VAL A 15 -5.30 -10.70 20.84
C VAL A 15 -5.24 -9.27 20.29
N LEU A 16 -6.24 -8.44 20.60
CA LEU A 16 -6.28 -7.04 20.19
C LEU A 16 -5.16 -6.22 20.82
N GLU A 17 -4.80 -6.49 22.07
CA GLU A 17 -3.70 -5.81 22.73
C GLU A 17 -2.34 -6.16 22.11
N SER A 18 -2.11 -7.44 21.82
CA SER A 18 -0.91 -7.89 21.08
C SER A 18 -0.83 -7.24 19.70
N ALA A 19 -1.96 -7.08 19.00
CA ALA A 19 -2.00 -6.39 17.71
C ALA A 19 -1.63 -4.90 17.83
N ARG A 20 -2.03 -4.21 18.91
CA ARG A 20 -1.62 -2.82 19.18
C ARG A 20 -0.13 -2.71 19.45
N GLN A 21 0.41 -3.61 20.26
CA GLN A 21 1.85 -3.64 20.58
C GLN A 21 2.67 -3.92 19.32
N TYR A 22 2.21 -4.84 18.47
CA TYR A 22 2.80 -5.07 17.15
C TYR A 22 2.78 -3.80 16.30
N ALA A 23 1.64 -3.10 16.21
CA ALA A 23 1.52 -1.88 15.43
C ALA A 23 2.47 -0.79 15.95
N GLU A 24 2.56 -0.60 17.27
CA GLU A 24 3.50 0.34 17.89
C GLU A 24 4.95 0.01 17.50
N ALA A 25 5.36 -1.26 17.64
CA ALA A 25 6.70 -1.69 17.25
C ALA A 25 6.96 -1.51 15.74
N PHE A 26 5.99 -1.89 14.90
CA PHE A 26 6.06 -1.78 13.45
C PHE A 26 6.23 -0.32 13.00
N THR A 27 5.49 0.61 13.60
CA THR A 27 5.60 2.03 13.27
C THR A 27 6.95 2.64 13.69
N ASN A 28 7.66 2.02 14.63
CA ASN A 28 9.00 2.43 15.03
C ASN A 28 10.12 1.84 14.14
N THR A 29 9.78 1.04 13.13
CA THR A 29 10.78 0.50 12.20
C THR A 29 11.35 1.59 11.27
N PRO A 30 12.63 1.49 10.87
CA PRO A 30 13.22 2.41 9.90
C PRO A 30 12.42 2.50 8.59
N GLN A 31 11.90 1.37 8.10
CA GLN A 31 11.14 1.28 6.85
C GLN A 31 9.84 2.09 6.93
N TYR A 32 9.08 1.96 8.03
CA TYR A 32 7.86 2.75 8.23
C TYR A 32 8.16 4.24 8.33
N GLN A 33 9.17 4.62 9.13
CA GLN A 33 9.54 6.02 9.31
C GLN A 33 10.06 6.66 7.99
N ASN A 34 10.87 5.92 7.24
CA ASN A 34 11.35 6.35 5.92
C ASN A 34 10.19 6.51 4.93
N PHE A 35 9.24 5.58 4.92
CA PHE A 35 8.04 5.67 4.09
C PHE A 35 7.22 6.92 4.43
N VAL A 36 6.90 7.16 5.70
CA VAL A 36 6.12 8.33 6.13
C VAL A 36 6.82 9.62 5.72
N LYS A 37 8.14 9.72 5.95
CA LYS A 37 8.93 10.88 5.56
C LYS A 37 8.93 11.10 4.06
N ALA A 38 9.18 10.05 3.28
CA ALA A 38 9.21 10.13 1.82
C ALA A 38 7.84 10.45 1.22
N TYR A 39 6.77 9.91 1.82
CA TYR A 39 5.40 10.19 1.44
C TYR A 39 5.03 11.66 1.68
N ASN A 40 5.35 12.21 2.86
CA ASN A 40 5.12 13.62 3.15
C ASN A 40 5.92 14.53 2.19
N ALA A 41 7.19 14.21 1.93
CA ALA A 41 8.00 14.96 0.96
C ALA A 41 7.42 14.90 -0.46
N PHE A 42 6.83 13.78 -0.86
CA PHE A 42 6.11 13.67 -2.14
C PHE A 42 4.82 14.49 -2.17
N LEU A 43 4.05 14.52 -1.07
CA LEU A 43 2.83 15.33 -0.96
C LEU A 43 3.10 16.84 -1.02
N GLU A 44 4.25 17.27 -0.50
CA GLU A 44 4.70 18.67 -0.49
C GLU A 44 5.42 19.08 -1.79
N ASP A 45 5.67 18.16 -2.73
CA ASP A 45 6.30 18.45 -4.01
C ASP A 45 5.28 18.95 -5.04
N ASP A 46 5.14 20.27 -5.12
CA ASP A 46 4.22 20.95 -6.05
C ASP A 46 4.39 20.51 -7.52
N LEU A 47 5.61 20.21 -7.95
CA LEU A 47 5.87 19.78 -9.32
C LEU A 47 5.36 18.35 -9.55
N ALA A 48 5.69 17.44 -8.64
CA ALA A 48 5.22 16.06 -8.70
C ALA A 48 3.69 15.99 -8.59
N GLN A 49 3.09 16.75 -7.66
CA GLN A 49 1.63 16.84 -7.52
C GLN A 49 0.97 17.46 -8.75
N GLY A 50 1.60 18.48 -9.35
CA GLY A 50 1.15 19.09 -10.61
C GLY A 50 1.11 18.08 -11.77
N ILE A 51 2.16 17.29 -11.94
CA ILE A 51 2.23 16.25 -12.98
C ILE A 51 1.19 15.14 -12.70
N LEU A 52 1.05 14.73 -11.44
CA LEU A 52 0.04 13.73 -11.04
C LEU A 52 -1.39 14.21 -11.34
N ASN A 53 -1.68 15.49 -11.10
CA ASN A 53 -2.98 16.08 -11.43
C ASN A 53 -3.24 16.08 -12.94
N GLN A 54 -2.25 16.45 -13.75
CA GLN A 54 -2.37 16.40 -15.22
C GLN A 54 -2.60 14.97 -15.71
N LEU A 55 -1.88 13.99 -15.13
CA LEU A 55 -2.06 12.58 -15.46
C LEU A 55 -3.48 12.09 -15.13
N ARG A 56 -4.01 12.44 -13.94
CA ARG A 56 -5.39 12.10 -13.54
C ARG A 56 -6.41 12.69 -14.49
N GLN A 57 -6.31 14.00 -14.78
CA GLN A 57 -7.22 14.67 -15.72
C GLN A 57 -7.18 14.02 -17.12
N LYS A 58 -5.99 13.64 -17.59
CA LYS A 58 -5.85 12.97 -18.89
C LYS A 58 -6.50 11.59 -18.89
N GLN A 59 -6.32 10.81 -17.84
CA GLN A 59 -6.94 9.50 -17.70
C GLN A 59 -8.47 9.59 -17.61
N GLU A 60 -9.00 10.56 -16.87
CA GLU A 60 -10.45 10.84 -16.79
C GLU A 60 -11.02 11.26 -18.15
N GLN A 61 -10.34 12.16 -18.85
CA GLN A 61 -10.70 12.56 -20.21
C GLN A 61 -10.77 11.34 -21.14
N MET A 62 -9.74 10.50 -21.11
CA MET A 62 -9.67 9.29 -21.93
C MET A 62 -10.77 8.29 -21.56
N HIS A 63 -11.08 8.12 -20.27
CA HIS A 63 -12.17 7.26 -19.83
C HIS A 63 -13.52 7.73 -20.41
N ASN A 64 -13.79 9.03 -20.35
CA ASN A 64 -15.01 9.62 -20.90
C ASN A 64 -15.06 9.52 -22.43
N GLN A 65 -13.93 9.76 -23.11
CA GLN A 65 -13.83 9.67 -24.57
C GLN A 65 -14.08 8.25 -25.09
N ARG A 66 -13.60 7.20 -24.39
CA ARG A 66 -13.79 5.78 -24.76
C ARG A 66 -15.25 5.38 -24.96
N LEU A 67 -16.18 6.08 -24.31
CA LEU A 67 -17.61 5.84 -24.45
C LEU A 67 -18.15 6.32 -25.81
N SER A 68 -17.47 7.27 -26.45
CA SER A 68 -17.91 7.94 -27.68
C SER A 68 -16.99 7.70 -28.89
N ALA A 69 -15.70 7.41 -28.66
CA ALA A 69 -14.69 7.25 -29.69
C ALA A 69 -13.49 6.41 -29.18
N PRO A 70 -12.73 5.75 -30.07
CA PRO A 70 -11.48 5.10 -29.68
C PRO A 70 -10.45 6.13 -29.21
N ILE A 71 -9.58 5.72 -28.28
CA ILE A 71 -8.46 6.53 -27.78
C ILE A 71 -7.44 6.77 -28.90
N SER A 72 -7.00 8.02 -29.04
CA SER A 72 -5.98 8.39 -30.02
C SER A 72 -4.56 7.98 -29.60
N GLU A 73 -3.67 7.83 -30.57
CA GLU A 73 -2.24 7.62 -30.30
C GLU A 73 -1.61 8.81 -29.57
N GLU A 74 -2.07 10.03 -29.84
CA GLU A 74 -1.64 11.25 -29.17
C GLU A 74 -1.97 11.22 -27.67
N ASP A 75 -3.18 10.76 -27.31
CA ASP A 75 -3.57 10.60 -25.90
C ASP A 75 -2.66 9.61 -25.17
N GLN A 76 -2.33 8.49 -25.82
CA GLN A 76 -1.42 7.48 -25.26
C GLN A 76 0.00 8.02 -25.11
N ALA A 77 0.49 8.76 -26.10
CA ALA A 77 1.80 9.40 -26.06
C ALA A 77 1.89 10.42 -24.91
N GLU A 78 0.85 11.21 -24.70
CA GLU A 78 0.84 12.21 -23.62
C GLU A 78 0.82 11.56 -22.23
N VAL A 79 0.02 10.50 -22.03
CA VAL A 79 0.05 9.72 -20.78
C VAL A 79 1.44 9.14 -20.53
N LYS A 80 2.10 8.62 -21.57
CA LYS A 80 3.46 8.09 -21.45
C LYS A 80 4.46 9.18 -21.04
N ARG A 81 4.36 10.38 -21.64
CA ARG A 81 5.19 11.55 -21.31
C ARG A 81 5.00 11.99 -19.86
N LEU A 82 3.74 12.10 -19.41
CA LEU A 82 3.41 12.48 -18.03
C LEU A 82 3.91 11.45 -17.02
N ASN A 83 3.75 10.15 -17.31
CA ASN A 83 4.30 9.09 -16.47
C ASN A 83 5.83 9.21 -16.35
N GLN A 84 6.54 9.38 -17.47
CA GLN A 84 7.98 9.55 -17.45
C GLN A 84 8.40 10.77 -16.62
N ALA A 85 7.76 11.92 -16.84
CA ALA A 85 8.03 13.13 -16.09
C ALA A 85 7.79 12.98 -14.58
N LEU A 86 6.76 12.21 -14.19
CA LEU A 86 6.46 11.90 -12.80
C LEU A 86 7.53 10.99 -12.18
N TYR A 87 7.88 9.90 -12.85
CA TYR A 87 8.89 8.95 -12.37
C TYR A 87 10.31 9.53 -12.36
N GLU A 88 10.56 10.61 -13.09
CA GLU A 88 11.83 11.33 -13.05
C GLU A 88 11.99 12.21 -11.81
N GLN A 89 10.90 12.61 -11.14
CA GLN A 89 10.93 13.43 -9.93
C GLN A 89 11.65 12.74 -8.78
N ALA A 90 12.52 13.47 -8.09
CA ALA A 90 13.34 12.92 -7.01
C ALA A 90 12.49 12.41 -5.83
N THR A 91 11.48 13.17 -5.43
CA THR A 91 10.56 12.80 -4.33
C THR A 91 9.76 11.55 -4.65
N VAL A 92 9.30 11.41 -5.91
CA VAL A 92 8.62 10.21 -6.41
C VAL A 92 9.52 8.98 -6.33
N LYS A 93 10.78 9.08 -6.78
CA LYS A 93 11.74 7.97 -6.70
C LYS A 93 11.99 7.52 -5.26
N VAL A 94 12.20 8.48 -4.36
CA VAL A 94 12.44 8.19 -2.93
C VAL A 94 11.20 7.58 -2.29
N TYR A 95 10.01 8.10 -2.59
CA TYR A 95 8.74 7.55 -2.12
C TYR A 95 8.52 6.10 -2.58
N LEU A 96 8.71 5.82 -3.87
CA LEU A 96 8.53 4.47 -4.42
C LEU A 96 9.55 3.47 -3.85
N ALA A 97 10.80 3.90 -3.64
CA ALA A 97 11.80 3.06 -2.98
C ALA A 97 11.39 2.73 -1.53
N ALA A 98 11.01 3.73 -0.75
CA ALA A 98 10.57 3.54 0.63
C ALA A 98 9.28 2.71 0.75
N GLN A 99 8.36 2.87 -0.21
CA GLN A 99 7.15 2.03 -0.30
C GLN A 99 7.51 0.56 -0.54
N ASN A 100 8.44 0.27 -1.46
CA ASN A 100 8.87 -1.10 -1.72
C ASN A 100 9.50 -1.74 -0.46
N GLU A 101 10.37 -1.01 0.24
CA GLU A 101 10.97 -1.50 1.49
C GLU A 101 9.91 -1.78 2.57
N LEU A 102 8.89 -0.91 2.70
CA LEU A 102 7.79 -1.11 3.64
C LEU A 102 6.92 -2.32 3.26
N VAL A 103 6.67 -2.52 1.95
CA VAL A 103 5.93 -3.69 1.45
C VAL A 103 6.69 -4.98 1.74
N THR A 104 8.00 -5.01 1.49
CA THR A 104 8.84 -6.17 1.82
C THR A 104 8.78 -6.50 3.31
N LEU A 105 8.95 -5.50 4.17
CA LEU A 105 8.83 -5.70 5.61
C LEU A 105 7.44 -6.24 6.00
N ALA A 106 6.36 -5.65 5.46
CA ALA A 106 5.00 -6.09 5.76
C ALA A 106 4.71 -7.52 5.28
N GLN A 107 5.27 -7.91 4.13
CA GLN A 107 5.16 -9.27 3.60
C GLN A 107 5.85 -10.27 4.52
N GLU A 108 7.10 -10.00 4.93
CA GLU A 108 7.84 -10.87 5.86
C GLU A 108 7.08 -11.11 7.17
N GLN A 109 6.46 -10.06 7.73
CA GLN A 109 5.65 -10.20 8.95
C GLN A 109 4.34 -10.96 8.70
N GLY A 110 3.67 -10.71 7.57
CA GLY A 110 2.46 -11.42 7.17
C GLY A 110 2.70 -12.92 6.94
N ASP A 111 3.84 -13.27 6.36
CA ASP A 111 4.26 -14.66 6.15
C ASP A 111 4.56 -15.35 7.49
N ALA A 112 5.26 -14.67 8.41
CA ALA A 112 5.51 -15.19 9.75
C ALA A 112 4.21 -15.43 10.55
N LEU A 113 3.24 -14.51 10.45
CA LEU A 113 1.91 -14.70 11.05
C LEU A 113 1.16 -15.87 10.42
N SER A 114 1.23 -16.00 9.10
CA SER A 114 0.58 -17.09 8.36
C SER A 114 1.15 -18.45 8.75
N GLU A 115 2.47 -18.55 8.85
CA GLU A 115 3.18 -19.75 9.33
C GLU A 115 2.76 -20.11 10.76
N ALA A 116 2.76 -19.13 11.67
CA ALA A 116 2.40 -19.34 13.07
C ALA A 116 0.94 -19.79 13.27
N LEU A 117 0.03 -19.29 12.43
CA LEU A 117 -1.39 -19.63 12.47
C LEU A 117 -1.73 -20.92 11.70
N GLY A 118 -0.81 -21.43 10.87
CA GLY A 118 -1.05 -22.57 9.99
C GLY A 118 -2.09 -22.29 8.89
N LEU A 119 -2.28 -21.02 8.51
CA LEU A 119 -3.23 -20.57 7.49
C LEU A 119 -2.71 -19.32 6.78
N ASP A 120 -3.19 -19.03 5.57
CA ASP A 120 -2.85 -17.79 4.86
C ASP A 120 -3.61 -16.62 5.50
N PHE A 121 -2.96 -15.98 6.48
CA PHE A 121 -3.55 -14.87 7.24
C PHE A 121 -3.88 -13.70 6.32
N ALA A 122 -3.00 -13.41 5.36
CA ALA A 122 -3.21 -12.34 4.39
C ALA A 122 -4.43 -12.60 3.50
N ALA A 123 -4.67 -13.85 3.06
CA ALA A 123 -5.87 -14.22 2.29
C ALA A 123 -7.17 -14.04 3.06
N ILE A 124 -7.17 -14.38 4.35
CA ILE A 124 -8.35 -14.27 5.19
C ILE A 124 -8.68 -12.81 5.51
N CYS A 125 -7.66 -11.96 5.68
CA CYS A 125 -7.88 -10.52 5.87
C CYS A 125 -8.40 -9.81 4.61
N ARG A 126 -8.14 -10.35 3.41
CA ARG A 126 -8.61 -9.78 2.14
C ARG A 126 -10.13 -9.88 1.95
N THR A 127 -10.82 -10.84 2.59
CA THR A 127 -12.26 -11.11 2.37
C THR A 127 -13.25 -10.19 3.12
N GLY A 128 -12.81 -9.03 3.63
CA GLY A 128 -13.71 -8.06 4.27
C GLY A 128 -13.16 -6.64 4.49
N GLY A 129 -12.02 -6.28 3.90
CA GLY A 129 -11.40 -4.97 4.06
C GLY A 129 -11.79 -3.98 2.97
N CYS A 130 -12.19 -2.77 3.37
CA CYS A 130 -12.58 -1.63 2.53
C CYS A 130 -11.45 -1.03 1.65
N CYS A 131 -10.42 -1.81 1.32
CA CYS A 131 -9.34 -1.43 0.42
C CYS A 131 -9.06 -2.62 -0.52
N GLY A 132 -9.94 -2.72 -1.51
CA GLY A 132 -9.96 -3.65 -2.63
C GLY A 132 -11.14 -3.27 -3.51
#